data_AF-W1WG53-F1
#
_entry.id   AF-W1WG53-F1
#
_cell.length_a   1.000
_cell.length_b   1.000
_cell.length_c   1.000
_cell.angle_alpha   90.00
_cell.angle_beta   90.00
_cell.angle_gamma   90.00
#
_symmetry.space_group_name_H-M   'P 1'
#
loop_
_entity.id
_entity.type
_entity.pdbx_description
1 polymer ?
#
loop_
_entity_poly.entity_id
_entity_poly.type
_entity_poly.pdbx_seq_one_letter_code
_entity_poly.pdbx_strand_id
1 'polypeptide(L)'
;MLRMTPLASAIVALLLGIEAYAAEETFDTHFMIGGMKDQQVANIRLDDNQPLPGQYDIDIYVNKQWRGKYEIIVKDNPQETCLSIEVIKRLGINSDNFASGKQCLTFEQLVQGGSYTWDIGVFRLDFSVPQAWVEELESGYVPPENWERGINAFYTSYYVSQYYSDYKASGNSKSTYVRFNSGLNLLGWQLHSDASFSKTNSNPGVWKSNTLYLERGFAQLLGTLRVGDMYTSSDIFDSVRFSGVRLFRDMQMLPNSKQNFTPRVQGIAQSNALVTIEQNGFVVYQKEVPPGPFAITDLQLAGGGADLDVSVKEADGSV
;
A
#
# COMPACT_ATOMS: atom_id res chain seq x y z
N MET A 1 -3.30 3.56 -67.32
CA MET A 1 -2.20 2.60 -67.13
C MET A 1 -0.88 3.36 -67.15
N LEU A 2 -0.34 3.73 -65.99
CA LEU A 2 0.98 4.36 -65.91
C LEU A 2 2.04 3.31 -66.27
N ARG A 3 2.78 3.54 -67.37
CA ARG A 3 3.94 2.73 -67.73
C ARG A 3 5.12 3.15 -66.86
N MET A 4 5.35 2.42 -65.77
CA MET A 4 6.62 2.52 -65.04
C MET A 4 7.75 2.06 -65.96
N THR A 5 8.78 2.89 -66.09
CA THR A 5 9.98 2.57 -66.86
C THR A 5 10.80 1.50 -66.11
N PRO A 6 11.54 0.62 -66.81
CA PRO A 6 12.32 -0.44 -66.16
C PRO A 6 13.36 0.09 -65.18
N LEU A 7 13.81 1.34 -65.38
CA LEU A 7 14.71 2.04 -64.47
C LEU A 7 14.04 2.41 -63.13
N ALA A 8 12.75 2.77 -63.15
CA ALA A 8 11.99 3.08 -61.94
C ALA A 8 11.74 1.81 -61.11
N SER A 9 11.46 0.68 -61.75
CA SER A 9 11.31 -0.62 -61.05
C SER A 9 12.61 -1.09 -60.41
N ALA A 10 13.76 -0.85 -61.05
CA ALA A 10 15.07 -1.20 -60.49
C ALA A 10 15.41 -0.36 -59.24
N ILE A 11 15.06 0.93 -59.23
CA ILE A 11 15.29 1.82 -58.08
C ILE A 11 14.41 1.41 -56.89
N VAL A 12 13.14 1.06 -57.14
CA VAL A 12 12.23 0.60 -56.07
C VAL A 12 12.69 -0.75 -55.49
N ALA A 13 13.17 -1.67 -56.33
CA ALA A 13 13.74 -2.93 -55.86
C ALA A 13 15.03 -2.75 -55.03
N LEU A 14 15.87 -1.76 -55.38
CA LEU A 14 17.06 -1.42 -54.60
C LEU A 14 16.71 -0.80 -53.24
N LEU A 15 15.65 0.00 -53.17
CA LEU A 15 15.21 0.65 -51.93
C LEU A 15 14.52 -0.33 -50.96
N LEU A 16 13.93 -1.41 -51.46
CA LEU A 16 13.30 -2.46 -50.64
C LEU A 16 14.29 -3.52 -50.13
N GLY A 17 15.53 -3.54 -50.64
CA GLY A 17 16.58 -4.49 -50.24
C GLY A 17 17.50 -3.99 -49.13
N ILE A 18 17.31 -2.77 -48.64
CA ILE A 18 18.09 -2.21 -47.53
C ILE A 18 17.40 -2.64 -46.23
N GLU A 19 17.91 -3.72 -45.62
CA GLU A 19 17.61 -3.97 -44.22
C GLU A 19 18.19 -2.80 -43.41
N ALA A 20 17.29 -1.97 -42.87
CA ALA A 20 17.65 -0.94 -41.93
C ALA A 20 18.10 -1.63 -40.63
N TYR A 21 19.41 -1.81 -40.46
CA TYR A 21 19.98 -2.08 -39.15
C TYR A 21 19.79 -0.80 -38.33
N ALA A 22 18.80 -0.79 -37.45
CA ALA A 22 18.71 0.22 -36.41
C ALA A 22 19.99 0.10 -35.57
N ALA A 23 20.84 1.12 -35.61
CA ALA A 23 21.98 1.22 -34.72
C ALA A 23 21.44 1.33 -33.28
N GLU A 24 22.02 0.55 -32.37
CA GLU A 24 21.70 0.55 -30.96
C GLU A 24 21.87 1.98 -30.39
N GLU A 25 20.91 2.48 -29.62
CA GLU A 25 21.01 3.83 -29.04
C GLU A 25 22.21 3.89 -28.09
N THR A 26 23.16 4.77 -28.39
CA THR A 26 24.38 4.96 -27.59
C THR A 26 24.39 6.34 -26.97
N PHE A 27 24.84 6.41 -25.72
CA PHE A 27 24.90 7.67 -24.98
C PHE A 27 26.15 8.47 -25.38
N ASP A 28 25.99 9.73 -25.80
CA ASP A 28 27.10 10.62 -26.15
C ASP A 28 27.72 11.26 -24.90
N THR A 29 28.93 10.80 -24.56
CA THR A 29 29.67 11.24 -23.38
C THR A 29 30.43 12.55 -23.57
N HIS A 30 30.45 13.14 -24.77
CA HIS A 30 31.13 14.43 -25.01
C HIS A 30 30.50 15.60 -24.23
N PHE A 31 29.22 15.47 -23.90
CA PHE A 31 28.48 16.46 -23.10
C PHE A 31 28.65 16.27 -21.58
N MET A 32 29.33 15.20 -21.13
CA MET A 32 29.58 14.96 -19.71
C MET A 32 30.70 15.86 -19.19
N ILE A 33 30.50 16.43 -18.00
CA ILE A 33 31.48 17.28 -17.31
C ILE A 33 32.28 16.41 -16.34
N GLY A 34 33.62 16.50 -16.37
CA GLY A 34 34.53 15.76 -15.49
C GLY A 34 35.34 14.68 -16.23
N GLY A 35 35.89 13.72 -15.49
CA GLY A 35 36.79 12.68 -16.03
C GLY A 35 36.14 11.65 -16.97
N MET A 36 34.84 11.78 -17.22
CA MET A 36 34.08 10.95 -18.16
C MET A 36 33.96 11.57 -19.56
N LYS A 37 34.42 12.80 -19.75
CA LYS A 37 34.48 13.43 -21.08
C LYS A 37 35.40 12.59 -21.98
N ASP A 38 34.91 12.23 -23.15
CA ASP A 38 35.61 11.42 -24.18
C ASP A 38 35.85 9.94 -23.79
N GLN A 39 35.24 9.43 -22.73
CA GLN A 39 35.22 7.99 -22.45
C GLN A 39 34.19 7.32 -23.38
N GLN A 40 34.63 6.39 -24.23
CA GLN A 40 33.71 5.44 -24.88
C GLN A 40 33.19 4.50 -23.79
N VAL A 41 32.04 4.83 -23.19
CA VAL A 41 31.39 3.93 -22.25
C VAL A 41 30.58 2.94 -23.07
N ALA A 42 31.30 2.04 -23.73
CA ALA A 42 30.83 1.31 -24.90
C ALA A 42 29.62 0.39 -24.65
N ASN A 43 29.13 0.21 -23.43
CA ASN A 43 28.01 -0.68 -23.14
C ASN A 43 27.17 -0.25 -21.91
N ILE A 44 27.02 1.04 -21.59
CA ILE A 44 25.91 1.40 -20.67
C ILE A 44 24.64 1.38 -21.50
N ARG A 45 23.97 0.22 -21.49
CA ARG A 45 22.58 0.13 -21.89
C ARG A 45 21.75 0.89 -20.86
N LEU A 46 21.39 2.13 -21.19
CA LEU A 46 20.31 2.86 -20.54
C LEU A 46 19.00 2.41 -21.19
N ASP A 47 18.69 1.12 -21.09
CA ASP A 47 17.35 0.64 -21.43
C ASP A 47 16.55 0.64 -20.13
N ASP A 48 15.65 1.61 -20.00
CA ASP A 48 14.77 1.73 -18.84
C ASP A 48 13.89 0.46 -18.65
N ASN A 49 13.73 -0.35 -19.70
CA ASN A 49 12.92 -1.57 -19.70
C ASN A 49 13.68 -2.84 -19.31
N GLN A 50 14.99 -2.78 -19.05
CA GLN A 50 15.76 -3.96 -18.66
C GLN A 50 16.83 -3.66 -17.60
N PRO A 51 16.75 -4.28 -16.41
CA PRO A 51 17.79 -4.11 -15.39
C PRO A 51 19.09 -4.78 -15.83
N LEU A 52 20.20 -4.20 -15.37
CA LEU A 52 21.48 -4.91 -15.36
C LEU A 52 21.43 -6.07 -14.36
N PRO A 53 22.28 -7.09 -14.52
CA PRO A 53 22.38 -8.19 -13.56
C PRO A 53 22.85 -7.67 -12.19
N GLY A 54 22.19 -8.11 -11.12
CA GLY A 54 22.46 -7.61 -9.77
C GLY A 54 21.35 -7.85 -8.77
N GLN A 55 21.58 -7.40 -7.53
CA GLN A 55 20.58 -7.44 -6.47
C GLN A 55 19.90 -6.08 -6.37
N TYR A 56 18.57 -6.08 -6.36
CA TYR A 56 17.77 -4.88 -6.35
C TYR A 56 16.60 -5.01 -5.39
N ASP A 57 16.37 -3.96 -4.60
CA ASP A 57 15.16 -3.82 -3.79
C ASP A 57 14.08 -3.10 -4.61
N ILE A 58 13.12 -3.84 -5.12
CA ILE A 58 12.14 -3.36 -6.12
C ILE A 58 10.73 -3.36 -5.55
N ASP A 59 9.98 -2.31 -5.86
CA ASP A 59 8.54 -2.25 -5.64
C ASP A 59 7.80 -3.05 -6.72
N ILE A 60 7.05 -4.07 -6.30
CA ILE A 60 6.31 -4.94 -7.21
C ILE A 60 4.84 -4.54 -7.24
N TYR A 61 4.32 -4.34 -8.45
CA TYR A 61 2.91 -4.08 -8.72
C TYR A 61 2.30 -5.25 -9.49
N VAL A 62 1.05 -5.62 -9.15
CA VAL A 62 0.26 -6.62 -9.89
C VAL A 62 -1.06 -5.95 -10.28
N ASN A 63 -1.34 -5.89 -11.58
CA ASN A 63 -2.51 -5.22 -12.14
C ASN A 63 -2.67 -3.77 -11.64
N LYS A 64 -1.55 -3.03 -11.62
CA LYS A 64 -1.42 -1.64 -11.13
C LYS A 64 -1.62 -1.43 -9.62
N GLN A 65 -1.77 -2.50 -8.84
CA GLN A 65 -1.81 -2.43 -7.38
C GLN A 65 -0.45 -2.78 -6.80
N TRP A 66 0.07 -1.97 -5.88
CA TRP A 66 1.31 -2.27 -5.16
C TRP A 66 1.12 -3.50 -4.26
N ARG A 67 2.04 -4.47 -4.33
CA ARG A 67 1.98 -5.75 -3.61
C ARG A 67 3.17 -5.97 -2.65
N GLY A 68 4.05 -4.98 -2.51
CA GLY A 68 5.17 -5.02 -1.60
C GLY A 68 6.50 -4.67 -2.26
N LYS A 69 7.52 -4.49 -1.41
CA LYS A 69 8.91 -4.30 -1.82
C LYS A 69 9.70 -5.57 -1.54
N TYR A 70 10.41 -6.06 -2.54
CA TYR A 70 11.13 -7.34 -2.47
C TYR A 70 12.53 -7.22 -3.06
N GLU A 71 13.48 -7.92 -2.44
CA GLU A 71 14.81 -8.11 -3.02
C GLU A 71 14.72 -9.13 -4.17
N ILE A 72 15.14 -8.74 -5.36
CA ILE A 72 15.19 -9.58 -6.56
C ILE A 72 16.64 -9.67 -7.03
N ILE A 73 17.09 -10.90 -7.28
CA ILE A 73 18.38 -11.18 -7.90
C ILE A 73 18.18 -11.32 -9.40
N VAL A 74 18.46 -10.25 -10.15
CA VAL A 74 18.41 -10.22 -11.61
C VAL A 74 19.61 -10.99 -12.16
N LYS A 75 19.35 -11.98 -13.00
CA LYS A 75 20.37 -12.79 -13.66
C LYS A 75 20.96 -12.09 -14.89
N ASP A 76 22.08 -12.63 -15.39
CA ASP A 76 22.73 -12.20 -16.63
C ASP A 76 21.77 -12.13 -17.83
N ASN A 77 20.84 -13.09 -17.90
CA ASN A 77 19.66 -13.01 -18.73
C ASN A 77 18.45 -12.64 -17.87
N PRO A 78 17.92 -11.42 -17.96
CA PRO A 78 16.77 -10.99 -17.15
C PRO A 78 15.52 -11.86 -17.33
N GLN A 79 15.34 -12.52 -18.47
CA GLN A 79 14.22 -13.46 -18.72
C GLN A 79 14.30 -14.74 -17.87
N GLU A 80 15.50 -15.11 -17.40
CA GLU A 80 15.71 -16.26 -16.51
C GLU A 80 15.58 -15.90 -15.02
N THR A 81 15.38 -14.62 -14.73
CA THR A 81 15.05 -14.13 -13.39
C THR A 81 13.71 -14.71 -12.98
N CYS A 82 13.64 -15.28 -11.79
CA CYS A 82 12.45 -15.94 -11.27
C CYS A 82 12.14 -15.49 -9.86
N LEU A 83 10.85 -15.49 -9.51
CA LEU A 83 10.37 -15.30 -8.14
C LEU A 83 10.13 -16.66 -7.49
N SER A 84 10.49 -16.78 -6.21
CA SER A 84 10.15 -17.97 -5.43
C SER A 84 8.63 -18.11 -5.32
N ILE A 85 8.14 -19.34 -5.20
CA ILE A 85 6.70 -19.59 -5.02
C ILE A 85 6.15 -18.87 -3.78
N GLU A 86 6.97 -18.70 -2.74
CA GLU A 86 6.58 -17.95 -1.54
C GLU A 86 6.30 -16.47 -1.84
N VAL A 87 7.19 -15.79 -2.57
CA VAL A 87 6.99 -14.39 -2.96
C VAL A 87 5.75 -14.27 -3.86
N ILE A 88 5.59 -15.18 -4.82
CA ILE A 88 4.44 -15.20 -5.73
C ILE A 88 3.11 -15.28 -4.97
N LYS A 89 3.03 -16.14 -3.96
CA LYS A 89 1.85 -16.24 -3.09
C LYS A 89 1.61 -14.94 -2.30
N ARG A 90 2.65 -14.32 -1.76
CA ARG A 90 2.54 -13.02 -1.06
C ARG A 90 2.11 -11.87 -1.98
N LEU A 91 2.44 -11.95 -3.27
CA LEU A 91 1.95 -11.00 -4.28
C LEU A 91 0.46 -11.19 -4.61
N GLY A 92 -0.19 -12.22 -4.06
CA GLY A 92 -1.59 -12.55 -4.33
C GLY A 92 -1.80 -13.20 -5.70
N ILE A 93 -0.78 -13.86 -6.27
CA ILE A 93 -0.90 -14.60 -7.52
C ILE A 93 -1.06 -16.08 -7.19
N ASN A 94 -2.21 -16.65 -7.55
CA ASN A 94 -2.48 -18.08 -7.44
C ASN A 94 -1.73 -18.85 -8.54
N SER A 95 -0.58 -19.40 -8.17
CA SER A 95 0.27 -20.19 -9.06
C SER A 95 0.10 -21.70 -8.93
N ASP A 96 -0.79 -22.21 -8.07
CA ASP A 96 -0.81 -23.64 -7.69
C ASP A 96 -1.04 -24.56 -8.91
N ASN A 97 -1.79 -24.09 -9.91
CA ASN A 97 -2.08 -24.84 -11.14
C ASN A 97 -0.90 -24.93 -12.14
N PHE A 98 0.09 -24.03 -12.04
CA PHE A 98 1.22 -23.96 -12.98
C PHE A 98 2.61 -23.96 -12.31
N ALA A 99 2.65 -24.00 -10.99
CA ALA A 99 3.87 -24.10 -10.17
C ALA A 99 4.28 -25.54 -9.83
N SER A 100 3.52 -26.56 -10.24
CA SER A 100 3.68 -27.94 -9.75
C SER A 100 5.13 -28.45 -9.85
N GLY A 101 5.77 -28.65 -8.69
CA GLY A 101 7.13 -29.18 -8.57
C GLY A 101 8.27 -28.18 -8.81
N LYS A 102 7.98 -26.89 -9.03
CA LYS A 102 9.00 -25.84 -9.23
C LYS A 102 9.24 -25.04 -7.95
N GLN A 103 10.50 -24.64 -7.72
CA GLN A 103 10.89 -23.79 -6.59
C GLN A 103 10.72 -22.28 -6.89
N CYS A 104 10.78 -21.90 -8.16
CA CYS A 104 10.55 -20.54 -8.64
C CYS A 104 9.91 -20.54 -10.03
N LEU A 105 9.29 -19.42 -10.41
CA LEU A 105 8.74 -19.20 -11.74
C LEU A 105 9.37 -17.96 -12.36
N THR A 106 9.77 -18.06 -13.63
CA THR A 106 10.19 -16.88 -14.40
C THR A 106 9.01 -15.93 -14.57
N PHE A 107 9.27 -14.65 -14.85
CA PHE A 107 8.21 -13.66 -15.01
C PHE A 107 7.22 -14.01 -16.13
N GLU A 108 7.69 -14.57 -17.24
CA GLU A 108 6.81 -15.05 -18.31
C GLU A 108 5.91 -16.20 -17.86
N GLN A 109 6.45 -17.14 -17.08
CA GLN A 109 5.68 -18.24 -16.51
C GLN A 109 4.70 -17.76 -15.43
N LEU A 110 5.02 -16.67 -14.73
CA LEU A 110 4.17 -16.08 -13.71
C LEU A 110 2.91 -15.46 -14.32
N VAL A 111 3.05 -14.70 -15.41
CA VAL A 111 1.96 -13.87 -15.96
C VAL A 111 0.96 -14.65 -16.82
N GLN A 112 1.26 -15.90 -17.21
CA GLN A 112 0.35 -16.82 -17.93
C GLN A 112 -0.48 -16.14 -19.05
N GLY A 113 0.21 -15.54 -20.02
CA GLY A 113 -0.43 -14.82 -21.15
C GLY A 113 -0.66 -13.32 -20.91
N GLY A 114 -0.28 -12.82 -19.73
CA GLY A 114 -0.12 -11.40 -19.46
C GLY A 114 1.25 -10.87 -19.86
N SER A 115 1.69 -9.78 -19.22
CA SER A 115 2.96 -9.12 -19.50
C SER A 115 3.64 -8.64 -18.23
N TYR A 116 4.95 -8.39 -18.29
CA TYR A 116 5.67 -7.70 -17.22
C TYR A 116 6.50 -6.57 -17.81
N THR A 117 6.66 -5.49 -17.05
CA THR A 117 7.43 -4.32 -17.48
C THR A 117 8.30 -3.84 -16.33
N TRP A 118 9.55 -3.53 -16.64
CA TRP A 118 10.48 -2.89 -15.73
C TRP A 118 10.38 -1.37 -15.87
N ASP A 119 10.49 -0.69 -14.74
CA ASP A 119 10.80 0.73 -14.67
C ASP A 119 11.98 0.90 -13.71
N ILE A 120 13.18 0.81 -14.28
CA ILE A 120 14.43 0.83 -13.50
C ILE A 120 14.71 2.22 -12.91
N GLY A 121 14.19 3.29 -13.53
CA GLY A 121 14.36 4.66 -13.04
C GLY A 121 13.78 4.88 -11.64
N VAL A 122 12.77 4.09 -11.26
CA VAL A 122 12.14 4.14 -9.92
C VAL A 122 12.17 2.80 -9.18
N PHE A 123 12.97 1.83 -9.62
CA PHE A 123 13.07 0.47 -9.06
C PHE A 123 11.71 -0.22 -8.93
N ARG A 124 10.97 -0.30 -10.03
CA ARG A 124 9.62 -0.85 -10.07
C ARG A 124 9.49 -1.97 -11.10
N LEU A 125 8.71 -2.98 -10.74
CA LEU A 125 8.33 -4.09 -11.61
C LEU A 125 6.81 -4.25 -11.63
N ASP A 126 6.20 -4.07 -12.80
CA ASP A 126 4.76 -4.24 -13.01
C ASP A 126 4.46 -5.57 -13.66
N PHE A 127 3.56 -6.33 -13.06
CA PHE A 127 2.96 -7.52 -13.64
C PHE A 127 1.52 -7.24 -14.06
N SER A 128 1.20 -7.56 -15.30
CA SER A 128 -0.17 -7.68 -15.80
C SER A 128 -0.50 -9.16 -15.84
N VAL A 129 -1.37 -9.63 -14.94
CA VAL A 129 -1.71 -11.05 -14.77
C VAL A 129 -3.23 -11.21 -14.95
N PRO A 130 -3.72 -12.19 -15.73
CA PRO A 130 -5.14 -12.43 -15.87
C PRO A 130 -5.82 -12.62 -14.50
N GLN A 131 -6.97 -11.98 -14.29
CA GLN A 131 -7.66 -11.94 -12.99
C GLN A 131 -7.98 -13.33 -12.42
N ALA A 132 -8.17 -14.35 -13.27
CA ALA A 132 -8.39 -15.73 -12.84
C ALA A 132 -7.24 -16.29 -11.97
N TRP A 133 -6.04 -15.72 -12.06
CA TRP A 133 -4.84 -16.12 -11.33
C TRP A 133 -4.48 -15.15 -10.20
N VAL A 134 -5.27 -14.11 -9.95
CA VAL A 134 -4.95 -13.09 -8.95
C VAL A 134 -6.03 -13.07 -7.88
N GLU A 135 -5.61 -13.14 -6.62
CA GLU A 135 -6.49 -12.87 -5.49
C GLU A 135 -6.87 -11.39 -5.51
N GLU A 136 -8.16 -11.16 -5.72
CA GLU A 136 -8.75 -9.84 -5.65
C GLU A 136 -8.80 -9.42 -4.17
N LEU A 137 -7.82 -8.62 -3.78
CA LEU A 137 -7.74 -8.05 -2.44
C LEU A 137 -8.41 -6.68 -2.46
N GLU A 138 -9.08 -6.33 -1.37
CA GLU A 138 -9.78 -5.04 -1.30
C GLU A 138 -8.79 -3.87 -1.41
N SER A 139 -9.28 -2.74 -1.92
CA SER A 139 -8.46 -1.53 -2.02
C SER A 139 -7.89 -1.14 -0.66
N GLY A 140 -6.57 -0.95 -0.60
CA GLY A 140 -5.81 -0.65 0.61
C GLY A 140 -5.45 -1.87 1.47
N TYR A 141 -5.71 -3.10 1.02
CA TYR A 141 -5.28 -4.30 1.74
C TYR A 141 -3.78 -4.51 1.63
N VAL A 142 -3.15 -4.76 2.78
CA VAL A 142 -1.73 -5.12 2.88
C VAL A 142 -1.63 -6.47 3.61
N PRO A 143 -1.00 -7.48 2.99
CA PRO A 143 -0.79 -8.77 3.63
C PRO A 143 -0.09 -8.63 4.99
N PRO A 144 -0.50 -9.38 6.03
CA PRO A 144 0.13 -9.34 7.36
C PRO A 144 1.63 -9.56 7.39
N GLU A 145 2.17 -10.31 6.43
CA GLU A 145 3.61 -10.60 6.30
C GLU A 145 4.43 -9.34 6.01
N ASN A 146 3.79 -8.33 5.41
CA ASN A 146 4.39 -7.05 5.08
C ASN A 146 4.22 -6.01 6.20
N TRP A 147 3.61 -6.36 7.34
CA TRP A 147 3.42 -5.42 8.44
C TRP A 147 4.70 -5.32 9.29
N GLU A 148 5.33 -4.15 9.24
CA GLU A 148 6.51 -3.89 10.06
C GLU A 148 6.11 -3.68 11.53
N ARG A 149 6.76 -4.42 12.44
CA ARG A 149 6.51 -4.33 13.89
C ARG A 149 7.28 -3.19 14.58
N GLY A 150 8.04 -2.44 13.80
CA GLY A 150 8.94 -1.40 14.28
C GLY A 150 10.19 -1.95 14.94
N ILE A 151 11.01 -1.03 15.46
CA ILE A 151 12.30 -1.32 16.09
C ILE A 151 12.19 -1.41 17.62
N ASN A 152 13.20 -2.04 18.23
CA ASN A 152 13.36 -1.98 19.68
C ASN A 152 13.74 -0.56 20.09
N ALA A 153 12.88 0.10 20.87
CA ALA A 153 13.09 1.48 21.28
C ALA A 153 12.37 1.80 22.58
N PHE A 154 13.03 2.57 23.44
CA PHE A 154 12.38 3.28 24.53
C PHE A 154 12.14 4.72 24.11
N TYR A 155 10.94 5.23 24.37
CA TYR A 155 10.62 6.63 24.17
C TYR A 155 9.86 7.17 25.37
N THR A 156 10.02 8.46 25.62
CA THR A 156 9.21 9.18 26.59
C THR A 156 8.97 10.60 26.10
N SER A 157 7.73 11.03 26.20
CA SER A 157 7.35 12.43 26.03
C SER A 157 6.97 12.97 27.40
N TYR A 158 7.35 14.22 27.65
CA TYR A 158 7.06 14.89 28.90
C TYR A 158 6.33 16.20 28.63
N TYR A 159 5.41 16.54 29.53
CA TYR A 159 4.76 17.83 29.59
C TYR A 159 4.90 18.37 31.00
N VAL A 160 5.50 19.56 31.13
CA VAL A 160 5.71 20.23 32.42
C VAL A 160 4.97 21.55 32.40
N SER A 161 4.15 21.78 33.41
CA SER A 161 3.45 23.04 33.63
C SER A 161 3.70 23.54 35.05
N GLN A 162 4.05 24.81 35.15
CA GLN A 162 4.29 25.51 36.40
C GLN A 162 3.39 26.74 36.44
N TYR A 163 2.63 26.84 37.51
CA TYR A 163 1.81 27.99 37.82
C TYR A 163 2.33 28.66 39.08
N TYR A 164 2.43 29.98 39.04
CA TYR A 164 2.69 30.81 40.21
C TYR A 164 1.76 32.03 40.17
N SER A 165 1.16 32.34 41.30
CA SER A 165 0.38 33.56 41.49
C SER A 165 0.69 34.15 42.84
N ASP A 166 0.69 35.48 42.91
CA ASP A 166 0.92 36.23 44.12
C ASP A 166 -0.28 37.17 44.34
N TYR A 167 -0.98 36.98 45.45
CA TYR A 167 -2.20 37.71 45.77
C TYR A 167 -1.93 38.71 46.88
N LYS A 168 -2.21 39.99 46.60
CA LYS A 168 -1.98 41.12 47.52
C LYS A 168 -2.49 40.91 48.95
N ALA A 169 -3.54 40.10 49.15
CA ALA A 169 -4.16 39.86 50.46
C ALA A 169 -4.28 38.37 50.86
N SER A 170 -3.84 37.42 50.02
CA SER A 170 -4.09 35.98 50.23
C SER A 170 -2.84 35.09 50.09
N GLY A 171 -1.65 35.70 50.07
CA GLY A 171 -0.38 34.98 49.92
C GLY A 171 -0.13 34.53 48.48
N ASN A 172 0.74 33.53 48.30
CA ASN A 172 1.07 32.99 46.99
C ASN A 172 0.47 31.60 46.75
N SER A 173 0.26 31.27 45.49
CA SER A 173 -0.18 29.95 45.04
C SER A 173 0.81 29.44 44.00
N LYS A 174 1.29 28.22 44.19
CA LYS A 174 2.17 27.52 43.28
C LYS A 174 1.59 26.17 42.93
N SER A 175 1.53 25.83 41.65
CA SER A 175 1.16 24.50 41.19
C SER A 175 2.17 23.98 40.20
N THR A 176 2.59 22.74 40.39
CA THR A 176 3.47 22.01 39.51
C THR A 176 2.71 20.81 38.98
N TYR A 177 2.68 20.64 37.67
CA TYR A 177 2.15 19.47 37.01
C TYR A 177 3.18 18.93 36.02
N VAL A 178 3.41 17.62 36.05
CA VAL A 178 4.26 16.94 35.08
C VAL A 178 3.50 15.71 34.60
N ARG A 179 3.49 15.45 33.29
CA ARG A 179 2.96 14.22 32.70
C ARG A 179 4.06 13.57 31.87
N PHE A 180 4.18 12.26 32.00
CA PHE A 180 5.03 11.42 31.18
C PHE A 180 4.14 10.44 30.41
N ASN A 181 4.30 10.43 29.08
CA ASN A 181 3.78 9.36 28.25
C ASN A 181 4.98 8.60 27.68
N SER A 182 5.17 7.40 28.18
CA SER A 182 6.35 6.58 27.92
C SER A 182 5.96 5.28 27.27
N GLY A 183 6.84 4.77 26.40
CA GLY A 183 6.69 3.46 25.82
C GLY A 183 8.00 2.72 25.63
N LEU A 184 7.91 1.40 25.64
CA LEU A 184 9.01 0.50 25.33
C LEU A 184 8.53 -0.53 24.32
N ASN A 185 9.11 -0.49 23.12
CA ASN A 185 8.92 -1.50 22.08
C ASN A 185 10.07 -2.50 22.21
N LEU A 186 9.76 -3.77 22.41
CA LEU A 186 10.76 -4.83 22.51
C LEU A 186 10.20 -6.16 21.98
N LEU A 187 10.86 -6.74 20.98
CA LEU A 187 10.51 -8.06 20.42
C LEU A 187 9.03 -8.18 19.98
N GLY A 188 8.48 -7.11 19.41
CA GLY A 188 7.09 -7.03 18.95
C GLY A 188 6.04 -6.88 20.07
N TRP A 189 6.48 -6.67 21.31
CA TRP A 189 5.62 -6.25 22.42
C TRP A 189 5.80 -4.76 22.70
N GLN A 190 4.71 -4.09 23.04
CA GLN A 190 4.69 -2.65 23.26
C GLN A 190 4.17 -2.39 24.67
N LEU A 191 5.04 -1.90 25.56
CA LEU A 191 4.65 -1.44 26.88
C LEU A 191 4.32 0.05 26.80
N HIS A 192 3.16 0.46 27.28
CA HIS A 192 2.71 1.84 27.33
C HIS A 192 2.42 2.27 28.77
N SER A 193 2.85 3.48 29.12
CA SER A 193 2.65 4.07 30.44
C SER A 193 2.27 5.54 30.32
N ASP A 194 1.20 5.94 31.02
CA ASP A 194 0.76 7.33 31.16
C ASP A 194 0.71 7.65 32.65
N ALA A 195 1.66 8.48 33.11
CA ALA A 195 1.80 8.83 34.51
C ALA A 195 1.90 10.34 34.68
N SER A 196 1.35 10.84 35.77
CA SER A 196 1.45 12.26 36.12
C SER A 196 1.90 12.47 37.56
N PHE A 197 2.60 13.57 37.75
CA PHE A 197 3.00 14.11 39.03
C PHE A 197 2.33 15.46 39.20
N SER A 198 1.72 15.69 40.36
CA SER A 198 1.13 16.97 40.70
C SER A 198 1.51 17.39 42.11
N LYS A 199 1.81 18.67 42.28
CA LYS A 199 2.11 19.27 43.59
C LYS A 199 1.52 20.67 43.64
N THR A 200 0.77 20.96 44.71
CA THR A 200 0.18 22.28 44.93
C THR A 200 0.65 22.84 46.25
N ASN A 201 1.21 24.04 46.22
CA ASN A 201 1.73 24.77 47.39
C ASN A 201 2.70 23.89 48.22
N SER A 202 2.46 23.84 49.52
CA SER A 202 3.19 23.04 50.50
C SER A 202 2.75 21.58 50.57
N ASN A 203 1.70 21.17 49.83
CA ASN A 203 1.25 19.78 49.86
C ASN A 203 2.34 18.85 49.32
N PRO A 204 2.39 17.60 49.82
CA PRO A 204 3.22 16.56 49.22
C PRO A 204 2.88 16.40 47.74
N GLY A 205 3.89 16.16 46.92
CA GLY A 205 3.67 15.82 45.52
C GLY A 205 3.10 14.41 45.39
N VAL A 206 2.13 14.22 44.51
CA VAL A 206 1.44 12.95 44.28
C VAL A 206 1.73 12.46 42.87
N TRP A 207 2.22 11.22 42.78
CA TRP A 207 2.32 10.48 41.53
C TRP A 207 1.06 9.65 41.32
N LYS A 208 0.52 9.68 40.10
CA LYS A 208 -0.61 8.84 39.68
C LYS A 208 -0.30 8.21 38.33
N SER A 209 -0.49 6.90 38.24
CA SER A 209 -0.51 6.19 36.96
C SER A 209 -1.94 6.14 36.45
N ASN A 210 -2.17 6.65 35.24
CA ASN A 210 -3.47 6.59 34.57
C ASN A 210 -3.64 5.23 33.89
N THR A 211 -2.69 4.87 33.02
CA THR A 211 -2.64 3.58 32.32
C THR A 211 -1.23 3.01 32.37
N LEU A 212 -1.14 1.69 32.49
CA LEU A 212 0.11 0.94 32.39
C LEU A 212 -0.22 -0.45 31.84
N TYR A 213 0.09 -0.69 30.59
CA TYR A 213 -0.27 -1.95 29.95
C TYR A 213 0.78 -2.41 28.94
N LEU A 214 0.88 -3.71 28.80
CA LEU A 214 1.61 -4.38 27.73
C LEU A 214 0.61 -4.77 26.63
N GLU A 215 0.94 -4.50 25.38
CA GLU A 215 0.10 -4.88 24.25
C GLU A 215 0.84 -5.55 23.09
N ARG A 216 0.07 -6.34 22.33
CA ARG A 216 0.52 -7.00 21.10
C ARG A 216 -0.66 -7.30 20.19
N GLY A 217 -0.52 -6.90 18.91
CA GLY A 217 -1.45 -7.25 17.84
C GLY A 217 -1.17 -8.60 17.18
N PHE A 218 -2.20 -9.40 16.94
CA PHE A 218 -2.17 -10.69 16.25
C PHE A 218 -2.96 -10.60 14.94
N ALA A 219 -2.24 -10.63 13.82
CA ALA A 219 -2.86 -10.44 12.51
C ALA A 219 -3.81 -11.57 12.11
N GLN A 220 -3.53 -12.83 12.52
CA GLN A 220 -4.42 -13.96 12.23
C GLN A 220 -5.81 -13.82 12.85
N LEU A 221 -5.92 -13.05 13.94
CA LEU A 221 -7.16 -12.78 14.65
C LEU A 221 -7.72 -11.39 14.34
N LEU A 222 -6.99 -10.56 13.58
CA LEU A 222 -7.26 -9.14 13.41
C LEU A 222 -7.54 -8.45 14.75
N GLY A 223 -6.75 -8.80 15.78
CA GLY A 223 -7.05 -8.43 17.15
C GLY A 223 -5.82 -8.10 17.99
N THR A 224 -6.05 -7.32 19.03
CA THR A 224 -5.02 -6.82 19.94
C THR A 224 -5.24 -7.39 21.33
N LEU A 225 -4.19 -8.00 21.89
CA LEU A 225 -4.13 -8.43 23.29
C LEU A 225 -3.50 -7.31 24.10
N ARG A 226 -4.12 -6.96 25.23
CA ARG A 226 -3.62 -5.98 26.19
C ARG A 226 -3.71 -6.53 27.61
N VAL A 227 -2.67 -6.31 28.40
CA VAL A 227 -2.57 -6.77 29.80
C VAL A 227 -2.10 -5.63 30.70
N GLY A 228 -2.83 -5.33 31.77
CA GLY A 228 -2.49 -4.28 32.74
C GLY A 228 -3.64 -3.33 33.04
N ASP A 229 -3.32 -2.08 33.38
CA ASP A 229 -4.26 -1.02 33.69
C ASP A 229 -4.69 -0.27 32.42
N MET A 230 -5.98 -0.37 32.07
CA MET A 230 -6.52 0.17 30.83
C MET A 230 -8.01 0.54 30.96
N TYR A 231 -8.59 1.03 29.86
CA TYR A 231 -10.00 1.37 29.72
C TYR A 231 -10.70 0.45 28.72
N THR A 232 -12.01 0.20 28.90
CA THR A 232 -12.86 -0.43 27.88
C THR A 232 -13.19 0.56 26.75
N SER A 233 -13.62 0.06 25.58
CA SER A 233 -14.18 0.95 24.55
C SER A 233 -15.57 1.43 24.96
N SER A 234 -15.96 2.60 24.45
CA SER A 234 -17.24 3.23 24.73
C SER A 234 -18.26 3.05 23.60
N ASP A 235 -18.13 1.99 22.80
CA ASP A 235 -18.94 1.80 21.58
C ASP A 235 -20.40 1.45 21.90
N ILE A 236 -20.63 0.75 23.02
CA ILE A 236 -21.96 0.27 23.45
C ILE A 236 -22.29 0.75 24.88
N PHE A 237 -21.31 0.76 25.78
CA PHE A 237 -21.48 1.13 27.19
C PHE A 237 -20.48 2.22 27.57
N ASP A 238 -20.68 2.84 28.73
CA ASP A 238 -19.71 3.77 29.29
C ASP A 238 -18.34 3.09 29.49
N SER A 239 -17.27 3.83 29.18
CA SER A 239 -15.91 3.34 29.37
C SER A 239 -15.60 3.19 30.86
N VAL A 240 -15.09 2.03 31.25
CA VAL A 240 -14.66 1.73 32.62
C VAL A 240 -13.16 1.47 32.66
N ARG A 241 -12.48 1.99 33.70
CA ARG A 241 -11.08 1.68 33.98
C ARG A 241 -11.00 0.37 34.73
N PHE A 242 -10.13 -0.54 34.29
CA PHE A 242 -9.91 -1.82 34.96
C PHE A 242 -8.45 -2.26 34.84
N SER A 243 -8.06 -3.18 35.71
CA SER A 243 -6.76 -3.88 35.65
C SER A 243 -7.03 -5.34 35.28
N GLY A 244 -6.46 -5.81 34.19
CA GLY A 244 -6.72 -7.19 33.74
C GLY A 244 -6.20 -7.48 32.34
N VAL A 245 -6.87 -8.43 31.67
CA VAL A 245 -6.54 -8.90 30.33
C VAL A 245 -7.70 -8.59 29.39
N ARG A 246 -7.39 -8.08 28.20
CA ARG A 246 -8.37 -7.83 27.13
C ARG A 246 -7.84 -8.34 25.81
N LEU A 247 -8.65 -9.13 25.11
CA LEU A 247 -8.46 -9.45 23.70
C LEU A 247 -9.65 -8.85 22.94
N PHE A 248 -9.38 -8.00 21.95
CA PHE A 248 -10.42 -7.32 21.18
C PHE A 248 -10.01 -7.22 19.72
N ARG A 249 -11.01 -7.15 18.83
CA ARG A 249 -10.77 -6.94 17.40
C ARG A 249 -10.35 -5.49 17.16
N ASP A 250 -9.30 -5.29 16.39
CA ASP A 250 -8.78 -3.96 16.09
C ASP A 250 -9.16 -3.58 14.66
N MET A 251 -10.02 -2.58 14.51
CA MET A 251 -10.50 -2.15 13.21
C MET A 251 -9.36 -1.57 12.36
N GLN A 252 -8.31 -1.03 12.98
CA GLN A 252 -7.15 -0.49 12.23
C GLN A 252 -6.33 -1.57 11.54
N MET A 253 -6.54 -2.86 11.87
CA MET A 253 -5.95 -4.00 11.16
C MET A 253 -6.70 -4.35 9.87
N LEU A 254 -7.88 -3.75 9.62
CA LEU A 254 -8.61 -3.91 8.38
C LEU A 254 -8.21 -2.84 7.36
N PRO A 255 -8.30 -3.14 6.05
CA PRO A 255 -8.18 -2.14 5.00
C PRO A 255 -9.15 -1.00 5.24
N ASN A 256 -8.77 0.23 4.87
CA ASN A 256 -9.62 1.42 5.05
C ASN A 256 -11.04 1.24 4.45
N SER A 257 -11.15 0.49 3.35
CA SER A 257 -12.42 0.13 2.69
C SER A 257 -13.39 -0.69 3.56
N LYS A 258 -12.90 -1.34 4.62
CA LYS A 258 -13.67 -2.18 5.55
C LYS A 258 -13.73 -1.64 6.99
N GLN A 259 -13.08 -0.52 7.28
CA GLN A 259 -13.09 0.05 8.64
C GLN A 259 -14.44 0.66 9.00
N ASN A 260 -15.15 1.16 8.00
CA ASN A 260 -16.48 1.73 8.15
C ASN A 260 -17.53 0.81 7.55
N PHE A 261 -18.77 0.97 8.01
CA PHE A 261 -19.90 0.33 7.34
C PHE A 261 -20.03 0.92 5.93
N THR A 262 -19.89 0.04 4.95
CA THR A 262 -20.09 0.36 3.54
C THR A 262 -21.35 -0.39 3.07
N PRO A 263 -22.42 0.31 2.68
CA PRO A 263 -23.60 -0.36 2.16
C PRO A 263 -23.26 -1.11 0.86
N ARG A 264 -23.85 -2.29 0.70
CA ARG A 264 -23.69 -3.11 -0.51
C ARG A 264 -24.79 -2.78 -1.50
N VAL A 265 -24.46 -2.13 -2.61
CA VAL A 265 -25.39 -1.87 -3.70
C VAL A 265 -25.42 -3.11 -4.60
N GLN A 266 -26.61 -3.68 -4.80
CA GLN A 266 -26.82 -4.85 -5.66
C GLN A 266 -27.91 -4.54 -6.67
N GLY A 267 -27.71 -5.02 -7.89
CA GLY A 267 -28.67 -4.85 -8.98
C GLY A 267 -28.42 -5.86 -10.09
N ILE A 268 -29.22 -5.76 -11.14
CA ILE A 268 -29.06 -6.56 -12.36
C ILE A 268 -29.04 -5.56 -13.52
N ALA A 269 -27.95 -5.56 -14.29
CA ALA A 269 -27.86 -4.82 -15.54
C ALA A 269 -28.36 -5.70 -16.70
N GLN A 270 -29.18 -5.16 -17.59
CA GLN A 270 -29.68 -5.86 -18.77
C GLN A 270 -28.64 -5.87 -19.90
N SER A 271 -27.75 -4.89 -19.92
CA SER A 271 -26.70 -4.70 -20.92
C SER A 271 -25.39 -4.24 -20.27
N ASN A 272 -24.41 -3.81 -21.06
CA ASN A 272 -23.26 -3.07 -20.50
C ASN A 272 -23.79 -1.75 -19.96
N ALA A 273 -23.80 -1.62 -18.63
CA ALA A 273 -24.42 -0.48 -17.96
C ALA A 273 -23.40 0.35 -17.18
N LEU A 274 -23.66 1.65 -17.11
CA LEU A 274 -22.93 2.57 -16.25
C LEU A 274 -23.71 2.72 -14.94
N VAL A 275 -23.15 2.24 -13.84
CA VAL A 275 -23.73 2.40 -12.51
C VAL A 275 -23.16 3.66 -11.88
N THR A 276 -24.03 4.62 -11.56
CA THR A 276 -23.68 5.87 -10.88
C THR A 276 -24.38 5.92 -9.54
N ILE A 277 -23.60 6.18 -8.48
CA ILE A 277 -24.07 6.25 -7.10
C ILE A 277 -23.84 7.67 -6.60
N GLU A 278 -24.92 8.31 -6.17
CA GLU A 278 -24.92 9.67 -5.65
C GLU A 278 -25.26 9.68 -4.15
N GLN A 279 -24.66 10.61 -3.43
CA GLN A 279 -24.97 10.90 -2.03
C GLN A 279 -25.06 12.41 -1.86
N ASN A 280 -26.17 12.92 -1.32
CA ASN A 280 -26.42 14.36 -1.19
C ASN A 280 -26.25 15.16 -2.51
N GLY A 281 -26.61 14.54 -3.65
CA GLY A 281 -26.47 15.15 -4.98
C GLY A 281 -25.04 15.22 -5.54
N PHE A 282 -24.08 14.54 -4.91
CA PHE A 282 -22.72 14.38 -5.42
C PHE A 282 -22.48 12.93 -5.83
N VAL A 283 -21.93 12.72 -7.02
CA VAL A 283 -21.49 11.38 -7.47
C VAL A 283 -20.33 10.93 -6.58
N VAL A 284 -20.57 9.89 -5.79
CA VAL A 284 -19.57 9.30 -4.89
C VAL A 284 -18.88 8.07 -5.50
N TYR A 285 -19.53 7.41 -6.46
CA TYR A 285 -18.96 6.25 -7.15
C TYR A 285 -19.56 6.11 -8.54
N GLN A 286 -18.75 5.71 -9.51
CA GLN A 286 -19.21 5.43 -10.87
C GLN A 286 -18.36 4.32 -11.49
N LYS A 287 -19.00 3.27 -12.01
CA LYS A 287 -18.32 2.13 -12.61
C LYS A 287 -19.16 1.49 -13.70
N GLU A 288 -18.52 1.07 -14.79
CA GLU A 288 -19.16 0.24 -15.81
C GLU A 288 -19.24 -1.21 -15.34
N VAL A 289 -20.41 -1.82 -15.51
CA VAL A 289 -20.67 -3.22 -15.17
C VAL A 289 -21.14 -4.00 -16.40
N PRO A 290 -20.72 -5.26 -16.56
CA PRO A 290 -21.21 -6.11 -17.64
C PRO A 290 -22.68 -6.53 -17.41
N PRO A 291 -23.37 -7.03 -18.46
CA PRO A 291 -24.73 -7.55 -18.34
C PRO A 291 -24.81 -8.67 -17.31
N GLY A 292 -25.82 -8.62 -16.45
CA GLY A 292 -26.05 -9.59 -15.38
C GLY A 292 -26.08 -8.96 -13.98
N PRO A 293 -26.15 -9.80 -12.93
CA PRO A 293 -26.15 -9.33 -11.56
C PRO A 293 -24.79 -8.70 -11.21
N PHE A 294 -24.83 -7.56 -10.55
CA PHE A 294 -23.65 -6.87 -10.04
C PHE A 294 -23.77 -6.56 -8.55
N ALA A 295 -22.61 -6.38 -7.92
CA ALA A 295 -22.50 -6.00 -6.53
C ALA A 295 -21.33 -5.02 -6.37
N ILE A 296 -21.59 -3.89 -5.73
CA ILE A 296 -20.58 -2.90 -5.36
C ILE A 296 -20.49 -2.89 -3.84
N THR A 297 -19.31 -3.23 -3.31
CA THR A 297 -19.05 -3.43 -1.87
C THR A 297 -17.99 -2.50 -1.31
N ASP A 298 -17.37 -1.67 -2.15
CA ASP A 298 -16.17 -0.87 -1.88
C ASP A 298 -16.43 0.64 -1.95
N LEU A 299 -17.68 1.08 -1.69
CA LEU A 299 -18.04 2.51 -1.68
C LEU A 299 -17.28 3.27 -0.59
N GLN A 300 -16.59 4.33 -0.99
CA GLN A 300 -16.01 5.29 -0.06
C GLN A 300 -17.01 6.43 0.15
N LEU A 301 -17.78 6.36 1.23
CA LEU A 301 -18.76 7.41 1.56
C LEU A 301 -18.05 8.57 2.27
N ALA A 302 -18.33 9.80 1.83
CA ALA A 302 -17.77 11.02 2.40
C ALA A 302 -18.35 11.35 3.79
N GLY A 303 -19.42 10.67 4.21
CA GLY A 303 -20.05 10.81 5.52
C GLY A 303 -21.16 9.79 5.75
N GLY A 304 -21.46 9.53 7.02
CA GLY A 304 -22.60 8.69 7.42
C GLY A 304 -23.91 9.48 7.46
N GLY A 305 -25.02 8.81 7.13
CA GLY A 305 -26.37 9.29 7.46
C GLY A 305 -27.21 9.88 6.33
N ALA A 306 -26.76 9.86 5.08
CA ALA A 306 -27.56 10.25 3.91
C ALA A 306 -27.85 9.05 3.01
N ASP A 307 -29.03 9.07 2.37
CA ASP A 307 -29.46 8.05 1.41
C ASP A 307 -28.51 8.00 0.19
N LEU A 308 -28.43 6.83 -0.42
CA LEU A 308 -27.69 6.62 -1.66
C LEU A 308 -28.66 6.49 -2.83
N ASP A 309 -28.56 7.41 -3.77
CA ASP A 309 -29.30 7.37 -5.02
C ASP A 309 -28.49 6.58 -6.05
N VAL A 310 -29.04 5.45 -6.50
CA VAL A 310 -28.37 4.55 -7.45
C VAL A 310 -29.09 4.65 -8.80
N SER A 311 -28.34 4.99 -9.85
CA SER A 311 -28.82 4.99 -11.23
C SER A 311 -28.03 3.99 -12.07
N VAL A 312 -28.73 3.23 -12.92
CA VAL A 312 -28.13 2.22 -13.79
C VAL A 312 -28.44 2.57 -15.22
N LYS A 313 -27.51 3.25 -15.90
CA LYS A 313 -27.70 3.66 -17.27
C LYS A 313 -27.29 2.52 -18.22
N GLU A 314 -28.27 1.90 -18.85
CA GLU A 314 -28.08 0.82 -19.83
C GLU A 314 -27.51 1.34 -21.15
N ALA A 315 -27.00 0.44 -21.99
CA ALA A 315 -26.41 0.77 -23.29
C ALA A 315 -27.38 1.43 -24.27
N ASP A 316 -28.69 1.21 -24.11
CA ASP A 316 -29.75 1.84 -24.89
C ASP A 316 -30.13 3.25 -24.38
N GLY A 317 -29.52 3.69 -23.27
CA GLY A 317 -29.75 4.98 -22.63
C GLY A 317 -30.88 5.01 -21.61
N SER A 318 -31.55 3.88 -21.34
CA SER A 318 -32.50 3.75 -20.23
C SER A 318 -31.79 3.82 -18.87
N VAL A 319 -32.51 4.27 -17.83
CA VAL A 319 -32.02 4.43 -16.44
C VAL A 319 -33.01 3.81 -15.47
#